data_AF-A0AA42WDP4-F1
#
_entry.id   AF-A0AA42WDP4-F1
#
_cell.length_a   1.000
_cell.length_b   1.000
_cell.length_c   1.000
_cell.angle_alpha   90.00
_cell.angle_beta   90.00
_cell.angle_gamma   90.00
#
_symmetry.space_group_name_H-M   'P 1'
#
loop_
_entity.id
_entity.type
_entity.pdbx_description
1 polymer ?
#
loop_
_entity_poly.entity_id
_entity_poly.type
_entity_poly.pdbx_seq_one_letter_code
_entity_poly.pdbx_strand_id
1 'polypeptide(L)'
;MMSARFLPLIRAAFAALALVAGLASPAAQADTVYGGVATDGKHDKIYWVMPEKTKQWADMGAIAECKRAGGKECKVLTTFWDSCMVYARNSRQDLFPGNSVSPEMAAKKAMRRCTAGSPDGKCRLTTMPLCAGPAYSAEDLAAPKRAKPADVEALSAKMDSRGYWGAVAENGDGGMLYADGYPTEDEAVTMLLKWEDCKDCRKLLTYKDSCVGMAWVKGSEGRGTRFTAVNTDAVSARETSRTTCTAKTGAPACVAMVRCSGRAYIDGYPGEDVKAQ
;
A
#
# COMPACT_ATOMS: atom_id res chain seq x y z
N MET A 1 66.81 29.70 64.10
CA MET A 1 67.17 28.30 64.42
C MET A 1 66.08 27.37 63.92
N MET A 2 66.50 26.24 63.35
CA MET A 2 65.71 25.22 62.64
C MET A 2 64.53 24.63 63.43
N SER A 3 63.45 24.29 62.73
CA SER A 3 63.04 22.88 62.59
C SER A 3 61.96 22.72 61.53
N ALA A 4 62.36 22.18 60.38
CA ALA A 4 61.48 21.40 59.52
C ALA A 4 61.18 20.07 60.22
N ARG A 5 59.98 19.50 60.05
CA ARG A 5 59.72 18.05 59.90
C ARG A 5 58.23 17.78 59.59
N PHE A 6 58.01 17.29 58.37
CA PHE A 6 57.03 16.28 57.91
C PHE A 6 55.51 16.54 57.90
N LEU A 7 54.99 16.75 56.67
CA LEU A 7 53.72 16.20 56.15
C LEU A 7 53.69 14.64 56.31
N PRO A 8 52.54 13.91 56.42
CA PRO A 8 51.23 14.20 55.82
C PRO A 8 50.00 13.72 56.66
N LEU A 9 49.23 14.63 57.26
CA LEU A 9 47.95 14.28 57.93
C LEU A 9 46.70 14.72 57.13
N ILE A 10 46.85 15.01 55.85
CA ILE A 10 45.73 15.45 54.99
C ILE A 10 45.53 14.41 53.89
N ARG A 11 44.95 13.25 54.21
CA ARG A 11 44.38 12.37 53.17
C ARG A 11 43.37 11.31 53.63
N ALA A 12 42.84 11.38 54.85
CA ALA A 12 41.95 10.34 55.37
C ALA A 12 40.63 10.84 56.01
N ALA A 13 40.11 12.01 55.58
CA ALA A 13 38.81 12.51 56.07
C ALA A 13 37.79 12.83 54.97
N PHE A 14 38.10 12.64 53.69
CA PHE A 14 37.16 12.86 52.58
C PHE A 14 36.83 11.59 51.76
N ALA A 15 37.20 10.40 52.25
CA ALA A 15 36.92 9.13 51.57
C ALA A 15 35.68 8.37 52.10
N ALA A 16 34.94 8.92 53.07
CA ALA A 16 33.78 8.27 53.68
C ALA A 16 32.43 8.93 53.34
N LEU A 17 32.38 9.82 52.34
CA LEU A 17 31.16 10.47 51.84
C LEU A 17 30.93 10.26 50.34
N ALA A 18 31.64 9.31 49.74
CA ALA A 18 31.52 8.95 48.32
C ALA A 18 31.04 7.50 48.10
N LEU A 19 30.38 6.90 49.09
CA LEU A 19 29.92 5.50 49.04
C LEU A 19 28.40 5.30 49.16
N VAL A 20 27.60 6.38 49.11
CA VAL A 20 26.12 6.30 49.07
C VAL A 20 25.52 7.09 47.90
N ALA A 21 26.32 7.42 46.89
CA ALA A 21 25.84 8.06 45.64
C ALA A 21 25.80 7.09 44.46
N GLY A 22 25.88 5.78 44.70
CA GLY A 22 26.07 4.75 43.67
C GLY A 22 24.92 3.76 43.47
N LEU A 23 23.74 3.94 44.06
CA LEU A 23 22.63 2.98 43.94
C LEU A 23 21.26 3.63 43.69
N ALA A 24 21.25 4.73 42.94
CA ALA A 24 20.03 5.20 42.30
C ALA A 24 20.39 5.81 40.95
N SER A 25 21.00 5.02 40.06
CA SER A 25 20.62 5.19 38.66
C SER A 25 19.10 5.06 38.65
N PRO A 26 18.33 6.06 38.15
CA PRO A 26 16.98 5.74 37.76
C PRO A 26 17.17 4.60 36.78
N ALA A 27 16.73 3.39 37.15
CA ALA A 27 16.35 2.46 36.13
C ALA A 27 15.35 3.27 35.30
N ALA A 28 15.77 3.72 34.13
CA ALA A 28 14.84 4.14 33.11
C ALA A 28 14.04 2.87 32.86
N GLN A 29 12.98 2.69 33.66
CA GLN A 29 11.89 1.80 33.32
C GLN A 29 11.44 2.36 32.00
N ALA A 30 11.93 1.72 30.93
CA ALA A 30 11.42 1.93 29.61
C ALA A 30 9.96 1.49 29.71
N ASP A 31 9.10 2.43 30.03
CA ASP A 31 7.68 2.18 30.23
C ASP A 31 7.22 1.41 29.01
N THR A 32 6.70 0.20 29.22
CA THR A 32 6.19 -0.60 28.11
C THR A 32 5.03 0.18 27.51
N VAL A 33 5.27 0.79 26.36
CA VAL A 33 4.27 1.57 25.64
C VAL A 33 3.62 0.70 24.57
N TYR A 34 2.31 0.74 24.55
CA TYR A 34 1.45 0.00 23.65
C TYR A 34 0.90 0.94 22.57
N GLY A 35 0.67 0.39 21.39
CA GLY A 35 -0.15 0.99 20.35
C GLY A 35 -1.39 0.13 20.12
N GLY A 36 -2.53 0.78 19.93
CA GLY A 36 -3.81 0.13 19.63
C GLY A 36 -4.30 0.52 18.26
N VAL A 37 -4.88 -0.43 17.52
CA VAL A 37 -5.49 -0.20 16.20
C VAL A 37 -6.90 -0.74 16.20
N ALA A 38 -7.83 0.07 15.70
CA ALA A 38 -9.24 -0.26 15.53
C ALA A 38 -9.72 0.08 14.12
N THR A 39 -10.92 -0.41 13.79
CA THR A 39 -11.62 -0.10 12.55
C THR A 39 -13.12 -0.03 12.81
N ASP A 40 -13.88 0.54 11.88
CA ASP A 40 -15.35 0.52 11.92
C ASP A 40 -15.91 -0.81 11.37
N GLY A 41 -17.21 -1.01 11.49
CA GLY A 41 -17.90 -2.24 11.06
C GLY A 41 -17.63 -2.61 9.60
N LYS A 42 -17.56 -1.58 8.74
CA LYS A 42 -17.34 -1.68 7.29
C LYS A 42 -15.88 -1.85 6.89
N HIS A 43 -14.96 -1.75 7.86
CA HIS A 43 -13.52 -1.70 7.63
C HIS A 43 -13.08 -0.48 6.81
N ASP A 44 -13.85 0.60 6.70
CA ASP A 44 -13.58 1.72 5.78
C ASP A 44 -12.33 2.52 6.20
N LYS A 45 -12.06 2.60 7.51
CA LYS A 45 -10.94 3.37 8.07
C LYS A 45 -10.20 2.63 9.17
N ILE A 46 -8.93 2.97 9.33
CA ILE A 46 -8.10 2.54 10.46
C ILE A 46 -7.98 3.69 11.45
N TYR A 47 -8.24 3.40 12.71
CA TYR A 47 -8.11 4.31 13.84
C TYR A 47 -7.05 3.76 14.78
N TRP A 48 -6.33 4.62 15.47
CA TRP A 48 -5.22 4.16 16.30
C TRP A 48 -4.91 5.12 17.43
N VAL A 49 -4.29 4.59 18.47
CA VAL A 49 -3.76 5.35 19.62
C VAL A 49 -2.36 4.87 19.97
N MET A 50 -1.51 5.82 20.34
CA MET A 50 -0.17 5.58 20.87
C MET A 50 0.46 6.91 21.34
N PRO A 51 1.30 6.87 22.39
CA PRO A 51 1.61 5.72 23.23
C PRO A 51 0.57 5.50 24.35
N GLU A 52 0.29 4.25 24.71
CA GLU A 52 -0.58 3.89 25.83
C GLU A 52 0.16 3.02 26.86
N LYS A 53 -0.17 3.16 28.15
CA LYS A 53 0.59 2.50 29.24
C LYS A 53 0.28 1.01 29.40
N THR A 54 -0.88 0.58 28.92
CA THR A 54 -1.33 -0.81 29.04
C THR A 54 -2.01 -1.25 27.75
N LYS A 55 -2.01 -2.57 27.50
CA LYS A 55 -2.77 -3.17 26.40
C LYS A 55 -4.25 -2.77 26.44
N GLN A 56 -4.86 -2.78 27.62
CA GLN A 56 -6.27 -2.44 27.78
C GLN A 56 -6.58 -0.99 27.40
N TRP A 57 -5.69 -0.06 27.76
CA TRP A 57 -5.85 1.35 27.38
C TRP A 57 -5.63 1.57 25.89
N ALA A 58 -4.69 0.84 25.26
CA ALA A 58 -4.53 0.82 23.81
C ALA A 58 -5.80 0.34 23.08
N ASP A 59 -6.38 -0.78 23.53
CA ASP A 59 -7.62 -1.32 22.97
C ASP A 59 -8.78 -0.31 23.11
N MET A 60 -9.00 0.21 24.33
CA MET A 60 -10.07 1.17 24.61
C MET A 60 -9.86 2.50 23.88
N GLY A 61 -8.64 3.01 23.84
CA GLY A 61 -8.30 4.26 23.17
C GLY A 61 -8.53 4.17 21.67
N ALA A 62 -8.14 3.06 21.02
CA ALA A 62 -8.36 2.89 19.58
C ALA A 62 -9.87 2.84 19.25
N ILE A 63 -10.67 2.18 20.08
CA ILE A 63 -12.14 2.19 19.98
C ILE A 63 -12.70 3.60 20.19
N ALA A 64 -12.20 4.32 21.19
CA ALA A 64 -12.63 5.69 21.48
C ALA A 64 -12.32 6.62 20.31
N GLU A 65 -11.15 6.48 19.67
CA GLU A 65 -10.77 7.21 18.47
C GLU A 65 -11.70 6.92 17.29
N CYS A 66 -12.01 5.65 17.05
CA CYS A 66 -13.00 5.25 16.05
C CYS A 66 -14.36 5.92 16.29
N LYS A 67 -14.87 5.87 17.53
CA LYS A 67 -16.17 6.48 17.89
C LYS A 67 -16.13 8.00 17.77
N ARG A 68 -15.05 8.63 18.22
CA ARG A 68 -14.85 10.09 18.15
C ARG A 68 -14.85 10.60 16.71
N ALA A 69 -14.29 9.82 15.79
CA ALA A 69 -14.31 10.10 14.36
C ALA A 69 -15.64 9.76 13.66
N GLY A 70 -16.67 9.34 14.40
CA GLY A 70 -18.00 9.00 13.87
C GLY A 70 -18.13 7.57 13.33
N GLY A 71 -17.15 6.71 13.57
CA GLY A 71 -17.20 5.29 13.22
C GLY A 71 -18.32 4.56 13.97
N LYS A 72 -18.94 3.59 13.29
CA LYS A 72 -19.96 2.69 13.85
C LYS A 72 -19.39 1.29 13.98
N GLU A 73 -19.90 0.51 14.94
CA GLU A 73 -19.49 -0.89 15.15
C GLU A 73 -17.96 -1.05 15.29
N CYS A 74 -17.35 -0.08 15.99
CA CYS A 74 -15.91 -0.02 16.19
C CYS A 74 -15.40 -1.30 16.86
N LYS A 75 -14.35 -1.88 16.29
CA LYS A 75 -13.69 -3.10 16.78
C LYS A 75 -12.18 -2.94 16.76
N VAL A 76 -11.54 -3.52 17.77
CA VAL A 76 -10.08 -3.61 17.84
C VAL A 76 -9.61 -4.58 16.77
N LEU A 77 -8.63 -4.16 15.99
CA LEU A 77 -7.91 -5.03 15.07
C LEU A 77 -6.72 -5.67 15.76
N THR A 78 -5.94 -4.88 16.49
CA THR A 78 -4.76 -5.38 17.18
C THR A 78 -4.26 -4.39 18.22
N THR A 79 -3.51 -4.90 19.18
CA THR A 79 -2.65 -4.12 20.06
C THR A 79 -1.26 -4.70 20.01
N PHE A 80 -0.27 -3.81 19.94
CA PHE A 80 1.12 -4.14 19.71
C PHE A 80 2.00 -3.34 20.66
N TRP A 81 3.20 -3.87 20.90
CA TRP A 81 4.23 -3.25 21.73
C TRP A 81 5.59 -3.64 21.14
N ASP A 82 6.59 -2.81 21.40
CA ASP A 82 7.96 -2.94 20.89
C ASP A 82 8.06 -3.37 19.41
N SER A 83 7.14 -2.85 18.59
CA SER A 83 6.99 -3.22 17.19
C SER A 83 6.27 -2.13 16.42
N CYS A 84 6.38 -2.19 15.10
CA CYS A 84 5.57 -1.42 14.19
C CYS A 84 4.44 -2.27 13.61
N MET A 85 3.26 -1.67 13.48
CA MET A 85 2.05 -2.27 12.92
C MET A 85 1.54 -1.41 11.76
N VAL A 86 1.08 -2.06 10.69
CA VAL A 86 0.39 -1.39 9.59
C VAL A 86 -0.55 -2.37 8.90
N TYR A 87 -1.58 -1.85 8.25
CA TYR A 87 -2.49 -2.65 7.45
C TYR A 87 -2.40 -2.25 5.99
N ALA A 88 -2.37 -3.24 5.11
CA ALA A 88 -2.67 -3.07 3.70
C ALA A 88 -4.14 -3.41 3.44
N ARG A 89 -4.72 -2.81 2.42
CA ARG A 89 -6.12 -2.96 2.01
C ARG A 89 -6.18 -3.31 0.53
N ASN A 90 -7.09 -4.21 0.16
CA ASN A 90 -7.39 -4.50 -1.25
C ASN A 90 -8.61 -3.73 -1.79
N SER A 91 -8.96 -3.93 -3.06
CA SER A 91 -10.14 -3.31 -3.68
C SER A 91 -11.47 -3.64 -2.98
N ARG A 92 -11.56 -4.81 -2.34
CA ARG A 92 -12.72 -5.32 -1.60
C ARG A 92 -12.79 -4.83 -0.15
N GLN A 93 -11.88 -3.96 0.25
CA GLN A 93 -11.73 -3.45 1.62
C GLN A 93 -11.25 -4.49 2.66
N ASP A 94 -10.76 -5.65 2.23
CA ASP A 94 -10.14 -6.62 3.14
C ASP A 94 -8.84 -6.06 3.71
N LEU A 95 -8.59 -6.30 5.01
CA LEU A 95 -7.44 -5.78 5.73
C LEU A 95 -6.38 -6.84 5.99
N PHE A 96 -5.13 -6.54 5.66
CA PHE A 96 -3.99 -7.45 5.77
C PHE A 96 -2.92 -6.86 6.70
N PRO A 97 -2.67 -7.46 7.87
CA PRO A 97 -1.75 -6.90 8.86
C PRO A 97 -0.29 -7.16 8.47
N GLY A 98 0.57 -6.21 8.80
CA GLY A 98 2.03 -6.35 8.82
C GLY A 98 2.59 -5.87 10.14
N ASN A 99 3.38 -6.74 10.80
CA ASN A 99 4.03 -6.43 12.06
C ASN A 99 5.51 -6.79 12.02
N SER A 100 6.35 -5.88 12.50
CA SER A 100 7.80 -6.08 12.60
C SER A 100 8.43 -5.01 13.48
N VAL A 101 9.59 -5.29 14.05
CA VAL A 101 10.44 -4.30 14.76
C VAL A 101 11.00 -3.19 13.86
N SER A 102 10.76 -3.27 12.54
CA SER A 102 11.18 -2.28 11.55
C SER A 102 9.94 -1.75 10.84
N PRO A 103 9.77 -0.42 10.73
CA PRO A 103 8.65 0.20 10.01
C PRO A 103 8.51 -0.32 8.58
N GLU A 104 9.62 -0.34 7.84
CA GLU A 104 9.66 -0.79 6.45
C GLU A 104 9.31 -2.28 6.31
N MET A 105 9.83 -3.12 7.21
CA MET A 105 9.49 -4.55 7.18
C MET A 105 8.04 -4.84 7.54
N ALA A 106 7.44 -4.05 8.44
CA ALA A 106 6.00 -4.14 8.73
C ALA A 106 5.19 -3.82 7.47
N ALA A 107 5.51 -2.72 6.79
CA ALA A 107 4.86 -2.32 5.53
C ALA A 107 5.01 -3.37 4.42
N LYS A 108 6.23 -3.89 4.23
CA LYS A 108 6.50 -4.96 3.27
C LYS A 108 5.71 -6.23 3.56
N LYS A 109 5.58 -6.62 4.83
CA LYS A 109 4.78 -7.79 5.25
C LYS A 109 3.29 -7.59 4.98
N ALA A 110 2.74 -6.41 5.29
CA ALA A 110 1.33 -6.09 5.02
C ALA A 110 1.03 -6.16 3.51
N MET A 111 1.86 -5.51 2.70
CA MET A 111 1.70 -5.52 1.24
C MET A 111 1.82 -6.91 0.65
N ARG A 112 2.83 -7.71 1.04
CA ARG A 112 2.96 -9.11 0.58
C ARG A 112 1.76 -9.98 0.91
N ARG A 113 1.19 -9.81 2.11
CA ARG A 113 -0.02 -10.54 2.52
C ARG A 113 -1.24 -10.11 1.70
N CYS A 114 -1.39 -8.80 1.48
CA CYS A 114 -2.46 -8.28 0.63
C CYS A 114 -2.35 -8.80 -0.80
N THR A 115 -1.16 -8.73 -1.41
CA THR A 115 -0.97 -9.14 -2.81
C THR A 115 -1.12 -10.65 -2.99
N ALA A 116 -0.75 -11.46 -2.00
CA ALA A 116 -0.99 -12.91 -2.00
C ALA A 116 -2.47 -13.27 -1.78
N GLY A 117 -3.19 -12.50 -0.96
CA GLY A 117 -4.60 -12.72 -0.63
C GLY A 117 -5.60 -12.08 -1.61
N SER A 118 -5.13 -11.28 -2.57
CA SER A 118 -5.99 -10.51 -3.48
C SER A 118 -5.75 -10.91 -4.94
N PRO A 119 -6.73 -11.55 -5.60
CA PRO A 119 -6.61 -11.97 -7.00
C PRO A 119 -6.25 -10.81 -7.94
N ASP A 120 -6.83 -9.63 -7.73
CA ASP A 120 -6.59 -8.43 -8.54
C ASP A 120 -5.33 -7.64 -8.15
N GLY A 121 -4.70 -7.98 -7.01
CA GLY A 121 -3.47 -7.36 -6.54
C GLY A 121 -3.57 -5.89 -6.16
N LYS A 122 -4.75 -5.30 -6.17
CA LYS A 122 -4.99 -3.86 -5.96
C LYS A 122 -4.79 -3.49 -4.50
N CYS A 123 -3.55 -3.46 -4.05
CA CYS A 123 -3.18 -3.28 -2.65
C CYS A 123 -2.57 -1.90 -2.38
N ARG A 124 -2.94 -1.31 -1.24
CA ARG A 124 -2.33 -0.09 -0.69
C ARG A 124 -2.24 -0.14 0.82
N LEU A 125 -1.25 0.55 1.40
CA LEU A 125 -1.18 0.75 2.84
C LEU A 125 -2.29 1.71 3.27
N THR A 126 -2.82 1.48 4.46
CA THR A 126 -3.88 2.33 5.06
C THR A 126 -3.30 3.55 5.78
N THR A 127 -2.08 3.43 6.29
CA THR A 127 -1.35 4.47 7.03
C THR A 127 0.16 4.25 6.85
N MET A 128 0.97 5.21 7.31
CA MET A 128 2.36 4.91 7.63
C MET A 128 2.44 3.91 8.80
N PRO A 129 3.53 3.15 8.95
CA PRO A 129 3.70 2.21 10.06
C PRO A 129 3.56 2.89 11.42
N LEU A 130 2.69 2.34 12.25
CA LEU A 130 2.44 2.76 13.62
C LEU A 130 3.44 2.06 14.53
N CYS A 131 4.39 2.76 15.14
CA CYS A 131 5.45 2.14 15.95
C CYS A 131 5.27 2.44 17.44
N ALA A 132 5.31 1.43 18.29
CA ALA A 132 5.21 1.60 19.73
C ALA A 132 6.38 0.90 20.39
N GLY A 133 7.16 1.63 21.19
CA GLY A 133 8.31 1.09 21.93
C GLY A 133 9.33 2.18 22.24
N PRO A 134 10.19 1.95 23.26
CA PRO A 134 11.21 2.90 23.68
C PRO A 134 12.36 3.03 22.67
N ALA A 135 12.53 2.05 21.77
CA ALA A 135 13.63 2.01 20.80
C ALA A 135 13.37 2.81 19.52
N TYR A 136 12.15 3.32 19.31
CA TYR A 136 11.79 4.06 18.09
C TYR A 136 12.13 5.54 18.20
N SER A 137 12.62 6.10 17.08
CA SER A 137 12.96 7.52 17.02
C SER A 137 11.72 8.40 17.14
N ALA A 138 11.89 9.66 17.54
CA ALA A 138 10.80 10.64 17.53
C ALA A 138 10.20 10.83 16.12
N GLU A 139 10.98 10.59 15.07
CA GLU A 139 10.51 10.60 13.69
C GLU A 139 9.58 9.42 13.39
N ASP A 140 9.98 8.19 13.74
CA ASP A 140 9.16 6.99 13.57
C ASP A 140 7.81 7.12 14.32
N LEU A 141 7.85 7.64 15.54
CA LEU A 141 6.65 7.85 16.36
C LEU A 141 5.72 8.95 15.81
N ALA A 142 6.27 9.94 15.11
CA ALA A 142 5.52 11.05 14.54
C ALA A 142 5.06 10.82 13.09
N ALA A 143 5.69 9.89 12.36
CA ALA A 143 5.44 9.65 10.94
C ALA A 143 3.94 9.45 10.62
N PRO A 144 3.17 8.62 11.35
CA PRO A 144 1.75 8.45 11.08
C PRO A 144 0.90 9.70 11.29
N LYS A 145 1.28 10.58 12.23
CA LYS A 145 0.55 11.84 12.50
C LYS A 145 0.80 12.91 11.45
N ARG A 146 2.01 12.90 10.86
CA ARG A 146 2.47 13.90 9.89
C ARG A 146 2.23 13.49 8.44
N ALA A 147 1.98 12.20 8.20
CA ALA A 147 1.80 11.64 6.88
C ALA A 147 0.66 12.31 6.12
N LYS A 148 0.96 12.73 4.89
CA LYS A 148 -0.04 13.09 3.89
C LYS A 148 -0.46 11.84 3.12
N PRO A 149 -1.62 11.85 2.45
CA PRO A 149 -2.03 10.74 1.58
C PRO A 149 -0.97 10.35 0.54
N ALA A 150 -0.26 11.34 -0.01
CA ALA A 150 0.83 11.10 -0.96
C ALA A 150 2.02 10.33 -0.35
N ASP A 151 2.31 10.50 0.94
CA ASP A 151 3.41 9.79 1.61
C ASP A 151 3.07 8.30 1.79
N VAL A 152 1.82 8.01 2.16
CA VAL A 152 1.30 6.65 2.30
C VAL A 152 1.28 5.95 0.94
N GLU A 153 0.87 6.65 -0.12
CA GLU A 153 0.90 6.09 -1.47
C GLU A 153 2.34 5.89 -1.98
N ALA A 154 3.26 6.81 -1.72
CA ALA A 154 4.66 6.64 -2.07
C ALA A 154 5.27 5.41 -1.37
N LEU A 155 4.97 5.20 -0.08
CA LEU A 155 5.41 4.00 0.62
C LEU A 155 4.72 2.74 0.08
N SER A 156 3.42 2.78 -0.21
CA SER A 156 2.69 1.67 -0.83
C SER A 156 3.33 1.25 -2.15
N ALA A 157 3.68 2.23 -2.99
CA ALA A 157 4.38 2.02 -4.25
C ALA A 157 5.78 1.44 -4.06
N LYS A 158 6.54 1.90 -3.07
CA LYS A 158 7.85 1.34 -2.73
C LYS A 158 7.76 -0.12 -2.26
N MET A 159 6.72 -0.46 -1.49
CA MET A 159 6.59 -1.77 -0.83
C MET A 159 5.99 -2.85 -1.72
N ASP A 160 5.24 -2.47 -2.73
CA ASP A 160 4.57 -3.40 -3.59
C ASP A 160 5.41 -3.70 -4.83
N SER A 161 5.99 -4.89 -4.80
CA SER A 161 6.80 -5.47 -5.86
C SER A 161 5.96 -6.20 -6.92
N ARG A 162 4.63 -6.19 -6.84
CA ARG A 162 3.76 -6.83 -7.83
C ARG A 162 3.87 -6.09 -9.16
N GLY A 163 4.07 -6.83 -10.25
CA GLY A 163 3.83 -6.30 -11.58
C GLY A 163 2.33 -6.12 -11.80
N TYR A 164 1.95 -5.09 -12.56
CA TYR A 164 0.58 -4.88 -12.99
C TYR A 164 0.52 -5.02 -14.50
N TRP A 165 0.66 -6.25 -14.97
CA TRP A 165 0.62 -6.57 -16.38
C TRP A 165 -0.82 -6.75 -16.85
N GLY A 166 -1.09 -6.17 -18.01
CA GLY A 166 -2.26 -6.45 -18.81
C GLY A 166 -1.88 -7.11 -20.13
N ALA A 167 -2.84 -7.83 -20.70
CA ALA A 167 -2.73 -8.47 -21.99
C ALA A 167 -3.99 -8.18 -22.81
N VAL A 168 -3.83 -8.07 -24.13
CA VAL A 168 -4.93 -8.01 -25.09
C VAL A 168 -4.73 -9.14 -26.11
N ALA A 169 -5.79 -9.86 -26.40
CA ALA A 169 -5.84 -10.90 -27.42
C ALA A 169 -7.00 -10.66 -28.37
N GLU A 170 -6.98 -11.31 -29.52
CA GLU A 170 -8.04 -11.31 -30.52
C GLU A 170 -8.45 -12.76 -30.76
N ASN A 171 -9.73 -13.09 -30.59
CA ASN A 171 -10.24 -14.44 -30.84
C ASN A 171 -10.46 -14.69 -32.35
N GLY A 172 -10.80 -15.93 -32.72
CA GLY A 172 -11.01 -16.34 -34.12
C GLY A 172 -12.05 -15.52 -34.87
N ASP A 173 -13.04 -14.97 -34.17
CA ASP A 173 -14.09 -14.12 -34.71
C ASP A 173 -13.66 -12.64 -34.81
N GLY A 174 -12.39 -12.32 -34.51
CA GLY A 174 -11.87 -10.95 -34.48
C GLY A 174 -12.25 -10.17 -33.23
N GLY A 175 -12.83 -10.79 -32.21
CA GLY A 175 -13.15 -10.18 -30.93
C GLY A 175 -11.93 -9.93 -30.05
N MET A 176 -11.67 -8.68 -29.68
CA MET A 176 -10.63 -8.30 -28.73
C MET A 176 -11.03 -8.66 -27.29
N LEU A 177 -10.20 -9.42 -26.59
CA LEU A 177 -10.31 -9.77 -25.18
C LEU A 177 -9.15 -9.14 -24.42
N TYR A 178 -9.30 -8.95 -23.11
CA TYR A 178 -8.27 -8.33 -22.28
C TYR A 178 -8.24 -8.94 -20.89
N ALA A 179 -7.09 -8.88 -20.23
CA ALA A 179 -6.90 -9.31 -18.85
C ALA A 179 -5.89 -8.38 -18.19
N ASP A 180 -6.22 -7.82 -17.03
CA ASP A 180 -5.46 -6.71 -16.42
C ASP A 180 -5.08 -7.03 -14.96
N GLY A 181 -3.99 -6.41 -14.46
CA GLY A 181 -3.61 -6.50 -13.05
C GLY A 181 -2.85 -7.77 -12.64
N TYR A 182 -2.23 -8.47 -13.59
CA TYR A 182 -1.49 -9.70 -13.32
C TYR A 182 -0.05 -9.45 -12.86
N PRO A 183 0.48 -10.23 -11.90
CA PRO A 183 1.84 -10.13 -11.40
C PRO A 183 2.95 -10.15 -12.45
N THR A 184 2.76 -10.95 -13.52
CA THR A 184 3.73 -11.14 -14.59
C THR A 184 3.07 -11.05 -15.96
N GLU A 185 3.85 -10.75 -17.00
CA GLU A 185 3.38 -10.75 -18.38
C GLU A 185 2.81 -12.13 -18.76
N ASP A 186 3.52 -13.19 -18.40
CA ASP A 186 3.15 -14.57 -18.70
C ASP A 186 1.82 -14.97 -18.05
N GLU A 187 1.57 -14.55 -16.80
CA GLU A 187 0.30 -14.80 -16.14
C GLU A 187 -0.84 -14.04 -16.82
N ALA A 188 -0.63 -12.78 -17.22
CA ALA A 188 -1.63 -11.98 -17.94
C ALA A 188 -2.06 -12.68 -19.24
N VAL A 189 -1.08 -13.14 -20.02
CA VAL A 189 -1.32 -13.84 -21.29
C VAL A 189 -1.95 -15.21 -21.04
N THR A 190 -1.38 -16.01 -20.15
CA THR A 190 -1.84 -17.38 -19.88
C THR A 190 -3.28 -17.39 -19.37
N MET A 191 -3.62 -16.47 -18.49
CA MET A 191 -4.98 -16.38 -17.94
C MET A 191 -5.98 -15.93 -19.01
N LEU A 192 -5.62 -14.93 -19.82
CA LEU A 192 -6.46 -14.48 -20.93
C LEU A 192 -6.74 -15.60 -21.93
N LEU A 193 -5.71 -16.36 -22.32
CA LEU A 193 -5.84 -17.46 -23.29
C LEU A 193 -6.65 -18.65 -22.76
N LYS A 194 -6.89 -18.74 -21.45
CA LYS A 194 -7.72 -19.78 -20.82
C LYS A 194 -9.20 -19.41 -20.74
N TRP A 195 -9.59 -18.19 -21.10
CA TRP A 195 -11.00 -17.79 -21.07
C TRP A 195 -11.80 -18.53 -22.14
N GLU A 196 -13.04 -18.89 -21.82
CA GLU A 196 -13.93 -19.64 -22.73
C GLU A 196 -14.17 -18.90 -24.05
N ASP A 197 -14.19 -17.57 -24.00
CA ASP A 197 -14.36 -16.69 -25.17
C ASP A 197 -13.10 -16.60 -26.05
N CYS A 198 -11.95 -17.11 -25.57
CA CYS A 198 -10.66 -17.01 -26.24
C CYS A 198 -10.37 -18.18 -27.20
N LYS A 199 -11.37 -18.57 -28.00
CA LYS A 199 -11.20 -19.61 -29.03
C LYS A 199 -10.32 -19.09 -30.17
N ASP A 200 -9.31 -19.88 -30.55
CA ASP A 200 -8.32 -19.52 -31.58
C ASP A 200 -7.66 -18.16 -31.36
N CYS A 201 -7.46 -17.80 -30.10
CA CYS A 201 -6.93 -16.52 -29.71
C CYS A 201 -5.49 -16.28 -30.13
N ARG A 202 -5.24 -15.08 -30.64
CA ARG A 202 -3.90 -14.53 -30.86
C ARG A 202 -3.64 -13.37 -29.91
N LYS A 203 -2.54 -13.45 -29.15
CA LYS A 203 -2.01 -12.30 -28.39
C LYS A 203 -1.74 -11.12 -29.33
N LEU A 204 -2.29 -9.95 -29.02
CA LEU A 204 -2.02 -8.70 -29.74
C LEU A 204 -0.87 -7.94 -29.08
N LEU A 205 -1.00 -7.64 -27.80
CA LEU A 205 0.02 -6.93 -27.03
C LEU A 205 -0.11 -7.20 -25.54
N THR A 206 0.92 -6.79 -24.82
CA THR A 206 0.97 -6.73 -23.37
C THR A 206 1.35 -5.31 -22.96
N TYR A 207 0.94 -4.91 -21.77
CA TYR A 207 1.16 -3.56 -21.28
C TYR A 207 1.32 -3.57 -19.76
N LYS A 208 2.11 -2.64 -19.24
CA LYS A 208 2.41 -2.52 -17.81
C LYS A 208 2.44 -1.06 -17.44
N ASP A 209 1.89 -0.71 -16.28
CA ASP A 209 1.86 0.65 -15.74
C ASP A 209 1.40 1.69 -16.78
N SER A 210 0.41 1.30 -17.59
CA SER A 210 -0.10 2.07 -18.73
C SER A 210 -1.53 1.63 -19.09
N CYS A 211 -2.10 2.33 -20.07
CA CYS A 211 -3.38 2.05 -20.66
C CYS A 211 -3.23 1.64 -22.13
N VAL A 212 -4.11 0.76 -22.59
CA VAL A 212 -4.30 0.39 -23.99
C VAL A 212 -5.67 0.86 -24.46
N GLY A 213 -5.68 1.77 -25.44
CA GLY A 213 -6.85 2.07 -26.23
C GLY A 213 -7.05 1.00 -27.29
N MET A 214 -8.30 0.58 -27.51
CA MET A 214 -8.69 -0.41 -28.51
C MET A 214 -9.84 0.17 -29.32
N ALA A 215 -9.76 0.13 -30.65
CA ALA A 215 -10.80 0.67 -31.53
C ALA A 215 -11.16 -0.27 -32.68
N TRP A 216 -12.39 -0.15 -33.16
CA TRP A 216 -12.95 -0.93 -34.28
C TRP A 216 -14.02 -0.13 -35.03
N VAL A 217 -14.34 -0.55 -36.24
CA VAL A 217 -15.39 0.08 -37.06
C VAL A 217 -16.77 -0.21 -36.46
N LYS A 218 -17.65 0.78 -36.32
CA LYS A 218 -19.01 0.56 -35.82
C LYS A 218 -19.78 -0.37 -36.76
N GLY A 219 -20.40 -1.42 -36.23
CA GLY A 219 -21.23 -2.35 -36.99
C GLY A 219 -20.47 -3.45 -37.74
N SER A 220 -19.14 -3.57 -37.57
CA SER A 220 -18.41 -4.75 -38.05
C SER A 220 -18.66 -5.94 -37.12
N GLU A 221 -18.98 -7.11 -37.69
CA GLU A 221 -18.89 -8.38 -36.96
C GLU A 221 -17.41 -8.69 -36.68
N GLY A 222 -17.09 -9.02 -35.42
CA GLY A 222 -15.72 -9.04 -34.91
C GLY A 222 -15.22 -7.65 -34.50
N ARG A 223 -14.48 -7.54 -33.38
CA ARG A 223 -13.82 -6.28 -32.95
C ARG A 223 -12.61 -6.03 -33.86
N GLY A 224 -12.91 -5.70 -35.12
CA GLY A 224 -12.02 -5.73 -36.28
C GLY A 224 -10.66 -5.05 -36.09
N THR A 225 -9.62 -5.87 -36.18
CA THR A 225 -8.34 -5.60 -36.83
C THR A 225 -7.52 -4.41 -36.28
N ARG A 226 -6.94 -4.63 -35.09
CA ARG A 226 -5.62 -4.13 -34.61
C ARG A 226 -5.41 -2.62 -34.42
N PHE A 227 -6.43 -1.81 -34.18
CA PHE A 227 -6.18 -0.42 -33.78
C PHE A 227 -6.00 -0.34 -32.27
N THR A 228 -4.74 -0.45 -31.86
CA THR A 228 -4.35 -0.30 -30.47
C THR A 228 -3.38 0.87 -30.30
N ALA A 229 -3.46 1.53 -29.15
CA ALA A 229 -2.51 2.57 -28.77
C ALA A 229 -2.21 2.46 -27.28
N VAL A 230 -0.92 2.44 -26.92
CA VAL A 230 -0.49 2.40 -25.53
C VAL A 230 -0.12 3.81 -25.09
N ASN A 231 -0.67 4.25 -23.96
CA ASN A 231 -0.38 5.54 -23.33
C ASN A 231 -0.62 5.45 -21.83
N THR A 232 0.11 6.19 -21.00
CA THR A 232 -0.17 6.25 -19.55
C THR A 232 -1.42 7.07 -19.22
N ASP A 233 -1.84 7.97 -20.12
CA ASP A 233 -3.13 8.66 -20.06
C ASP A 233 -4.22 7.84 -20.77
N ALA A 234 -5.28 7.48 -20.03
CA ALA A 234 -6.35 6.62 -20.52
C ALA A 234 -7.13 7.24 -21.70
N VAL A 235 -7.36 8.55 -21.65
CA VAL A 235 -8.09 9.27 -22.70
C VAL A 235 -7.26 9.32 -23.98
N SER A 236 -5.98 9.67 -23.86
CA SER A 236 -5.05 9.70 -24.99
C SER A 236 -4.89 8.33 -25.64
N ALA A 237 -4.81 7.25 -24.85
CA ALA A 237 -4.79 5.89 -25.37
C ALA A 237 -6.03 5.61 -26.24
N ARG A 238 -7.23 5.89 -25.71
CA ARG A 238 -8.52 5.68 -26.40
C ARG A 238 -8.65 6.51 -27.67
N GLU A 239 -8.35 7.80 -27.61
CA GLU A 239 -8.56 8.69 -28.75
C GLU A 239 -7.51 8.46 -29.84
N THR A 240 -6.29 8.06 -29.47
CA THR A 240 -5.27 7.66 -30.44
C THR A 240 -5.68 6.41 -31.19
N SER A 241 -6.20 5.38 -30.49
CA SER A 241 -6.70 4.16 -31.16
C SER A 241 -7.88 4.47 -32.08
N ARG A 242 -8.84 5.31 -31.65
CA ARG A 242 -9.98 5.76 -32.47
C ARG A 242 -9.53 6.49 -33.74
N THR A 243 -8.61 7.44 -33.59
CA THR A 243 -8.07 8.23 -34.69
C THR A 243 -7.36 7.33 -35.69
N THR A 244 -6.56 6.37 -35.20
CA THR A 244 -5.85 5.39 -36.04
C THR A 244 -6.83 4.51 -36.82
N CYS A 245 -7.91 4.05 -36.18
CA CYS A 245 -8.97 3.28 -36.83
C CYS A 245 -9.64 4.10 -37.95
N THR A 246 -10.06 5.33 -37.63
CA THR A 246 -10.76 6.22 -38.57
C THR A 246 -9.89 6.51 -39.79
N ALA A 247 -8.61 6.84 -39.57
CA ALA A 247 -7.66 7.16 -40.64
C ALA A 247 -7.37 5.95 -41.55
N LYS A 248 -7.27 4.74 -40.99
CA LYS A 248 -6.91 3.53 -41.76
C LYS A 248 -8.09 2.89 -42.48
N THR A 249 -9.30 3.07 -41.97
CA THR A 249 -10.50 2.42 -42.54
C THR A 249 -11.35 3.39 -43.37
N GLY A 250 -11.17 4.70 -43.19
CA GLY A 250 -12.06 5.71 -43.75
C GLY A 250 -13.47 5.67 -43.14
N ALA A 251 -13.70 4.86 -42.09
CA ALA A 251 -15.01 4.73 -41.48
C ALA A 251 -15.39 6.03 -40.73
N PRO A 252 -16.62 6.54 -40.89
CA PRO A 252 -17.03 7.80 -40.29
C PRO A 252 -17.19 7.73 -38.76
N ALA A 253 -17.28 6.52 -38.19
CA ALA A 253 -17.39 6.32 -36.74
C ALA A 253 -16.73 5.00 -36.31
N CYS A 254 -15.49 5.08 -35.83
CA CYS A 254 -14.88 4.00 -35.06
C CYS A 254 -15.29 4.08 -33.58
N VAL A 255 -15.72 2.94 -33.03
CA VAL A 255 -15.90 2.78 -31.58
C VAL A 255 -14.53 2.56 -30.95
N ALA A 256 -14.32 3.10 -29.75
CA ALA A 256 -13.09 2.89 -29.01
C ALA A 256 -13.33 2.76 -27.51
N MET A 257 -12.58 1.87 -26.87
CA MET A 257 -12.53 1.65 -25.43
C MET A 257 -11.09 1.75 -24.93
N VAL A 258 -10.89 1.75 -23.61
CA VAL A 258 -9.58 1.73 -22.98
C VAL A 258 -9.55 0.74 -21.83
N ARG A 259 -8.41 0.09 -21.62
CA ARG A 259 -8.10 -0.70 -20.43
C ARG A 259 -6.78 -0.26 -19.84
N CYS A 260 -6.70 -0.17 -18.53
CA CYS A 260 -5.48 0.25 -17.84
C CYS A 260 -5.04 -0.80 -16.84
N SER A 261 -3.73 -0.96 -16.72
CA SER A 261 -3.10 -1.86 -15.78
C SER A 261 -1.91 -1.13 -15.16
N GLY A 262 -1.88 -1.07 -13.83
CA GLY A 262 -0.94 -0.25 -13.08
C GLY A 262 -1.53 0.20 -11.76
N ARG A 263 -0.66 0.47 -10.77
CA ARG A 263 -1.10 0.99 -9.46
C ARG A 263 -1.91 2.29 -9.59
N ALA A 264 -1.51 3.17 -10.51
CA ALA A 264 -2.15 4.45 -10.74
C ALA A 264 -3.65 4.35 -11.12
N TYR A 265 -4.10 3.16 -11.52
CA TYR A 265 -5.46 2.91 -12.01
C TYR A 265 -6.28 2.03 -11.05
N ILE A 266 -5.82 1.82 -9.81
CA ILE A 266 -6.49 0.96 -8.82
C ILE A 266 -7.90 1.47 -8.49
N ASP A 267 -8.05 2.79 -8.35
CA ASP A 267 -9.31 3.47 -8.07
C ASP A 267 -10.17 3.72 -9.32
N GLY A 268 -9.75 3.15 -10.44
CA GLY A 268 -10.40 3.26 -11.74
C GLY A 268 -9.84 4.35 -12.63
N TYR A 269 -10.41 4.49 -13.84
CA TYR A 269 -9.92 5.44 -14.84
C TYR A 269 -11.05 5.92 -15.78
N PRO A 270 -10.94 7.14 -16.34
CA PRO A 270 -11.91 7.65 -17.30
C PRO A 270 -12.07 6.69 -18.48
N GLY A 271 -13.28 6.18 -18.70
CA GLY A 271 -13.56 5.22 -19.76
C GLY A 271 -13.73 3.77 -19.30
N GLU A 272 -13.44 3.43 -18.05
CA GLU A 272 -13.65 2.08 -17.50
C GLU A 272 -15.14 1.67 -17.55
N ASP A 273 -16.04 2.60 -17.25
CA ASP A 273 -17.51 2.41 -17.17
C ASP A 273 -18.32 3.04 -18.32
N VAL A 274 -17.68 3.47 -19.42
CA VAL A 274 -18.44 4.03 -20.55
C VAL A 274 -19.04 2.88 -21.34
N LYS A 275 -20.25 2.45 -20.94
CA LYS A 275 -21.11 1.64 -21.81
C LYS A 275 -21.25 2.37 -23.15
N ALA A 276 -21.09 1.61 -24.23
CA ALA A 276 -21.24 2.14 -25.59
C ALA A 276 -22.53 2.95 -25.70
N GLN A 277 -22.42 4.20 -26.16
CA GLN A 277 -23.56 4.97 -26.67
C GLN A 277 -23.90 4.50 -28.09
#